data_AF-J9GI93-F1
#
_entry.id   AF-J9GI93-F1
#
_cell.length_a   1.000
_cell.length_b   1.000
_cell.length_c   1.000
_cell.angle_alpha   90.00
_cell.angle_beta   90.00
_cell.angle_gamma   90.00
#
_symmetry.space_group_name_H-M   'P 1'
#
loop_
_entity.id
_entity.type
_entity.pdbx_description
1 polymer ?
#
loop_
_entity_poly.entity_id
_entity_poly.type
_entity_poly.pdbx_seq_one_letter_code
_entity_poly.pdbx_strand_id
1 'polypeptide(L)'
;MSAHQRAQRVKDIAEHPVDTSYYSQERILLPAFTALEINCFADVTYHSCAASTPPSVRILAPQKMLKMYSAHVDDEGTMVLTMNTRTGLSDQAVPVIHIYAPTVNAFELDGGKCLRLGALQLHSPLQVKLNGVGVITSQELKATSVEVELNGAGNMELHGIHTTRLKARLNGAGHIKLVGKAREKHISIDDSGSIDTSELKK
;
A
#
# COMPACT_ATOMS: atom_id res chain seq x y z
N MET A 1 10.51 2.30 -27.62
CA MET A 1 10.60 2.57 -26.16
C MET A 1 11.15 1.33 -25.49
N SER A 2 12.19 1.46 -24.65
CA SER A 2 12.75 0.33 -23.90
C SER A 2 11.79 -0.13 -22.80
N ALA A 3 11.95 -1.38 -22.33
CA ALA A 3 11.16 -1.92 -21.22
C ALA A 3 11.25 -1.04 -19.95
N HIS A 4 12.44 -0.51 -19.67
CA HIS A 4 12.69 0.44 -18.59
C HIS A 4 11.88 1.74 -18.74
N GLN A 5 11.78 2.32 -19.95
CA GLN A 5 11.00 3.54 -20.18
C GLN A 5 9.50 3.31 -20.00
N ARG A 6 9.01 2.10 -20.28
CA ARG A 6 7.60 1.72 -20.04
C ARG A 6 7.31 1.55 -18.56
N ALA A 7 8.19 0.87 -17.82
CA ALA A 7 8.07 0.70 -16.38
C ALA A 7 8.08 2.05 -15.64
N GLN A 8 9.00 2.96 -16.00
CA GLN A 8 9.06 4.30 -15.41
C GLN A 8 7.79 5.10 -15.66
N ARG A 9 7.23 5.05 -16.89
CA ARG A 9 5.99 5.76 -17.21
C ARG A 9 4.77 5.21 -16.45
N VAL A 10 4.71 3.90 -16.25
CA VAL A 10 3.65 3.26 -15.45
C VAL A 10 3.78 3.65 -13.97
N LYS A 11 5.01 3.69 -13.44
CA LYS A 11 5.30 4.18 -12.10
C LYS A 11 4.84 5.63 -11.92
N ASP A 12 5.23 6.52 -12.83
CA ASP A 12 4.84 7.92 -12.79
C ASP A 12 3.30 8.02 -12.76
N ILE A 13 2.58 7.37 -13.69
CA ILE A 13 1.11 7.38 -13.71
C ILE A 13 0.48 6.83 -12.43
N ALA A 14 1.06 5.78 -11.84
CA ALA A 14 0.58 5.21 -10.58
C ALA A 14 0.76 6.16 -9.39
N GLU A 15 1.81 6.98 -9.41
CA GLU A 15 2.16 7.91 -8.32
C GLU A 15 1.51 9.29 -8.45
N HIS A 16 1.10 9.70 -9.66
CA HIS A 16 0.49 11.01 -9.89
C HIS A 16 -0.84 11.15 -9.12
N PRO A 17 -1.07 12.33 -8.51
CA PRO A 17 -2.35 12.66 -7.87
C PRO A 17 -3.49 12.53 -8.87
N VAL A 18 -4.59 11.92 -8.44
CA VAL A 18 -5.83 11.91 -9.24
C VAL A 18 -6.47 13.29 -9.16
N ASP A 19 -6.95 13.82 -10.29
CA ASP A 19 -7.85 14.98 -10.26
C ASP A 19 -9.19 14.57 -9.63
N THR A 20 -9.47 15.14 -8.46
CA THR A 20 -10.66 14.85 -7.65
C THR A 20 -11.67 16.00 -7.64
N SER A 21 -11.49 17.01 -8.50
CA SER A 21 -12.32 18.24 -8.53
C SER A 21 -13.82 18.00 -8.70
N TYR A 22 -14.21 16.89 -9.34
CA TYR A 22 -15.60 16.48 -9.58
C TYR A 22 -16.02 15.26 -8.76
N TYR A 23 -15.19 14.82 -7.80
CA TYR A 23 -15.49 13.66 -6.99
C TYR A 23 -16.46 14.01 -5.85
N SER A 24 -17.36 13.07 -5.57
CA SER A 24 -18.11 13.05 -4.31
C SER A 24 -17.27 12.33 -3.25
N GLN A 25 -17.59 12.57 -1.98
CA GLN A 25 -16.90 11.94 -0.86
C GLN A 25 -17.87 11.20 0.06
N GLU A 26 -17.43 10.06 0.57
CA GLU A 26 -18.11 9.28 1.61
C GLU A 26 -17.13 8.94 2.73
N ARG A 27 -17.58 9.00 3.98
CA ARG A 27 -16.79 8.57 5.14
C ARG A 27 -17.52 7.44 5.85
N ILE A 28 -16.80 6.34 6.04
CA ILE A 28 -17.26 5.16 6.77
C ILE A 28 -16.49 5.10 8.09
N LEU A 29 -17.20 5.12 9.22
CA LEU A 29 -16.61 4.85 10.53
C LEU A 29 -16.48 3.34 10.72
N LEU A 30 -15.37 2.90 11.31
CA LEU A 30 -15.06 1.49 11.48
C LEU A 30 -14.69 1.18 12.94
N PRO A 31 -14.87 -0.09 13.36
CA PRO A 31 -14.24 -0.60 14.56
C PRO A 31 -12.70 -0.46 14.51
N ALA A 32 -12.04 -0.74 15.63
CA ALA A 32 -10.59 -0.84 15.67
C ALA A 32 -10.09 -2.01 14.81
N PHE A 33 -8.97 -1.80 14.13
CA PHE A 33 -8.28 -2.80 13.31
C PHE A 33 -6.77 -2.58 13.38
N THR A 34 -6.00 -3.62 13.11
CA THR A 34 -4.52 -3.59 13.12
C THR A 34 -3.90 -4.01 11.79
N ALA A 35 -4.70 -4.54 10.87
CA ALA A 35 -4.30 -4.93 9.53
C ALA A 35 -5.20 -4.27 8.48
N LEU A 36 -4.65 -4.08 7.28
CA LEU A 36 -5.35 -3.54 6.12
C LEU A 36 -5.20 -4.49 4.93
N GLU A 37 -6.32 -4.82 4.29
CA GLU A 37 -6.38 -5.54 3.03
C GLU A 37 -7.18 -4.71 2.01
N ILE A 38 -6.52 -4.31 0.92
CA ILE A 38 -7.08 -3.43 -0.10
C ILE A 38 -7.24 -4.22 -1.40
N ASN A 39 -8.46 -4.68 -1.66
CA ASN A 39 -8.87 -5.50 -2.79
C ASN A 39 -9.52 -4.66 -3.90
N CYS A 40 -8.82 -3.64 -4.38
CA CYS A 40 -9.30 -2.80 -5.48
C CYS A 40 -8.20 -2.02 -6.19
N PHE A 41 -8.52 -1.53 -7.40
CA PHE A 41 -7.70 -0.55 -8.10
C PHE A 41 -7.97 0.85 -7.53
N ALA A 42 -7.05 1.40 -6.72
CA ALA A 42 -7.27 2.65 -6.01
C ALA A 42 -5.98 3.41 -5.66
N ASP A 43 -6.10 4.73 -5.52
CA ASP A 43 -5.07 5.57 -4.93
C ASP A 43 -5.26 5.68 -3.43
N VAL A 44 -4.46 4.94 -2.65
CA VAL A 44 -4.66 4.83 -1.21
C VAL A 44 -3.56 5.55 -0.44
N THR A 45 -3.98 6.29 0.59
CA THR A 45 -3.07 6.86 1.59
C THR A 45 -3.52 6.46 2.98
N TYR A 46 -2.63 5.84 3.74
CA TYR A 46 -2.81 5.60 5.16
C TYR A 46 -2.33 6.80 5.96
N HIS A 47 -3.10 7.16 6.99
CA HIS A 47 -2.81 8.21 7.95
C HIS A 47 -2.87 7.64 9.36
N SER A 48 -1.73 7.62 10.06
CA SER A 48 -1.74 7.37 11.50
C SER A 48 -2.40 8.56 12.22
N CYS A 49 -3.29 8.27 13.16
CA CYS A 49 -4.01 9.28 13.93
C CYS A 49 -3.89 9.01 15.44
N ALA A 50 -4.38 9.93 16.28
CA ALA A 50 -4.42 9.70 17.72
C ALA A 50 -5.32 8.49 18.04
N ALA A 51 -5.01 7.76 19.12
CA ALA A 51 -5.84 6.64 19.59
C ALA A 51 -7.28 7.05 19.95
N SER A 52 -7.51 8.33 20.23
CA SER A 52 -8.84 8.91 20.47
C SER A 52 -9.62 9.21 19.18
N THR A 53 -8.99 9.14 18.01
CA THR A 53 -9.65 9.36 16.72
C THR A 53 -10.29 8.04 16.25
N PRO A 54 -11.62 7.99 16.03
CA PRO A 54 -12.26 6.79 15.52
C PRO A 54 -11.69 6.38 14.16
N PRO A 55 -11.33 5.10 13.98
CA PRO A 55 -10.90 4.59 12.69
C PRO A 55 -11.94 4.86 11.61
N SER A 56 -11.48 5.24 10.43
CA SER A 56 -12.40 5.53 9.33
C SER A 56 -11.73 5.44 7.96
N VAL A 57 -12.54 5.19 6.95
CA VAL A 57 -12.16 5.25 5.55
C VAL A 57 -12.91 6.40 4.90
N ARG A 58 -12.19 7.26 4.19
CA ARG A 58 -12.76 8.33 3.34
C ARG A 58 -12.52 7.96 1.88
N ILE A 59 -13.60 7.80 1.13
CA ILE A 59 -13.58 7.41 -0.29
C ILE A 59 -13.99 8.62 -1.12
N LEU A 60 -13.15 8.99 -2.09
CA LEU A 60 -13.44 10.00 -3.08
C LEU A 60 -13.55 9.32 -4.44
N ALA A 61 -14.70 9.45 -5.09
CA ALA A 61 -14.97 8.88 -6.40
C ALA A 61 -16.15 9.62 -7.06
N PRO A 62 -16.40 9.44 -8.37
CA PRO A 62 -17.67 9.84 -8.97
C PRO A 62 -18.85 9.25 -8.18
N GLN A 63 -19.92 10.03 -7.99
CA GLN A 63 -21.03 9.65 -7.09
C GLN A 63 -21.61 8.26 -7.37
N LYS A 64 -21.71 7.88 -8.65
CA LYS A 64 -22.19 6.56 -9.10
C LYS A 64 -21.30 5.39 -8.67
N MET A 65 -20.01 5.64 -8.43
CA MET A 65 -19.02 4.63 -8.04
C MET A 65 -18.92 4.45 -6.53
N LEU A 66 -19.31 5.44 -5.71
CA LEU A 66 -19.16 5.34 -4.25
C LEU A 66 -19.79 4.06 -3.67
N LYS A 67 -20.99 3.71 -4.15
CA LYS A 67 -21.73 2.50 -3.74
C LYS A 67 -21.09 1.17 -4.15
N MET A 68 -20.07 1.20 -5.02
CA MET A 68 -19.35 0.00 -5.44
C MET A 68 -18.28 -0.40 -4.43
N TYR A 69 -17.85 0.52 -3.56
CA TYR A 69 -16.84 0.24 -2.56
C TYR A 69 -17.48 -0.10 -1.21
N SER A 70 -16.93 -1.10 -0.54
CA SER A 70 -17.30 -1.48 0.82
C SER A 70 -16.05 -1.62 1.67
N ALA A 71 -16.08 -1.02 2.86
CA ALA A 71 -15.05 -1.19 3.89
C ALA A 71 -15.71 -1.79 5.13
N HIS A 72 -15.10 -2.83 5.69
CA HIS A 72 -15.53 -3.45 6.95
C HIS A 72 -14.30 -3.97 7.71
N VAL A 73 -14.49 -4.30 8.98
CA VAL A 73 -13.48 -4.99 9.78
C VAL A 73 -14.00 -6.41 10.02
N ASP A 74 -13.18 -7.41 9.72
CA ASP A 74 -13.51 -8.81 9.96
C ASP A 74 -13.28 -9.22 11.43
N ASP A 75 -13.56 -10.48 11.73
CA ASP A 75 -13.44 -11.02 13.09
C ASP A 75 -11.98 -11.14 13.56
N GLU A 76 -11.00 -11.05 12.65
CA GLU A 76 -9.56 -11.09 12.95
C GLU A 76 -8.96 -9.69 13.19
N GLY A 77 -9.77 -8.63 13.02
CA GLY A 77 -9.32 -7.26 13.18
C GLY A 77 -8.59 -6.70 11.94
N THR A 78 -8.87 -7.26 10.76
CA THR A 78 -8.40 -6.75 9.47
C THR A 78 -9.47 -5.88 8.84
N MET A 79 -9.09 -4.66 8.44
CA MET A 79 -9.95 -3.83 7.61
C MET A 79 -9.84 -4.27 6.16
N VAL A 80 -10.96 -4.76 5.61
CA VAL A 80 -11.04 -5.21 4.23
C VAL A 80 -11.82 -4.19 3.40
N LEU A 81 -11.14 -3.64 2.40
CA LEU A 81 -11.69 -2.72 1.42
C LEU A 81 -11.82 -3.41 0.07
N THR A 82 -13.06 -3.59 -0.40
CA THR A 82 -13.34 -4.29 -1.67
C THR A 82 -14.14 -3.40 -2.61
N MET A 83 -13.91 -3.56 -3.92
CA MET A 83 -14.75 -2.98 -4.96
C MET A 83 -15.60 -4.07 -5.62
N ASN A 84 -16.92 -3.97 -5.50
CA ASN A 84 -17.87 -4.87 -6.13
C ASN A 84 -18.09 -4.49 -7.60
N THR A 85 -17.34 -5.12 -8.51
CA THR A 85 -17.49 -4.92 -9.96
C THR A 85 -18.64 -5.74 -10.53
N ARG A 86 -19.89 -5.37 -10.24
CA ARG A 86 -21.06 -5.97 -10.93
C ARG A 86 -21.31 -5.38 -12.33
N THR A 87 -20.62 -4.30 -12.69
CA THR A 87 -20.79 -3.58 -13.95
C THR A 87 -19.42 -3.27 -14.53
N GLY A 88 -19.21 -3.57 -15.81
CA GLY A 88 -17.98 -3.26 -16.53
C GLY A 88 -17.57 -1.80 -16.30
N LEU A 89 -16.31 -1.61 -15.91
CA LEU A 89 -15.72 -0.28 -15.70
C LEU A 89 -15.61 0.41 -17.06
N SER A 90 -16.61 1.21 -17.42
CA SER A 90 -16.54 2.07 -18.61
C SER A 90 -15.89 3.43 -18.31
N ASP A 91 -15.64 3.75 -17.04
CA ASP A 91 -15.09 5.03 -16.61
C ASP A 91 -13.63 4.88 -16.17
N GLN A 92 -12.76 5.71 -16.72
CA GLN A 92 -11.31 5.78 -16.44
C GLN A 92 -11.00 6.40 -15.06
N ALA A 93 -12.01 6.60 -14.22
CA ALA A 93 -11.88 7.28 -12.94
C ALA A 93 -11.23 6.37 -11.90
N VAL A 94 -10.19 6.89 -11.24
CA VAL A 94 -9.45 6.19 -10.18
C VAL A 94 -9.94 6.69 -8.83
N PRO A 95 -10.49 5.86 -7.94
CA PRO A 95 -10.90 6.32 -6.61
C PRO A 95 -9.67 6.78 -5.80
N VAL A 96 -9.84 7.81 -4.99
CA VAL A 96 -8.85 8.25 -3.99
C VAL A 96 -9.36 7.90 -2.62
N ILE A 97 -8.57 7.15 -1.85
CA ILE A 97 -9.00 6.55 -0.59
C ILE A 97 -8.02 6.96 0.50
N HIS A 98 -8.55 7.48 1.59
CA HIS A 98 -7.78 7.77 2.79
C HIS A 98 -8.24 6.89 3.93
N ILE A 99 -7.30 6.19 4.56
CA ILE A 99 -7.56 5.30 5.67
C ILE A 99 -6.94 5.91 6.92
N TYR A 100 -7.71 6.06 7.99
CA TYR A 100 -7.29 6.64 9.26
C TYR A 100 -7.43 5.59 10.35
N ALA A 101 -6.33 5.29 11.05
CA ALA A 101 -6.33 4.45 12.25
C ALA A 101 -5.07 4.72 13.07
N PRO A 102 -5.06 4.50 14.39
CA PRO A 102 -3.92 4.83 15.22
C PRO A 102 -2.68 3.99 14.91
N THR A 103 -2.84 2.68 14.84
CA THR A 103 -1.73 1.74 14.65
C THR A 103 -2.16 0.62 13.71
N VAL A 104 -1.45 0.46 12.61
CA VAL A 104 -1.55 -0.67 11.68
C VAL A 104 -0.17 -1.26 11.48
N ASN A 105 -0.07 -2.58 11.52
CA ASN A 105 1.20 -3.29 11.40
C ASN A 105 1.22 -4.33 10.27
N ALA A 106 0.12 -4.52 9.55
CA ALA A 106 0.06 -5.32 8.33
C ALA A 106 -0.68 -4.55 7.24
N PHE A 107 -0.05 -4.43 6.07
CA PHE A 107 -0.60 -3.73 4.91
C PHE A 107 -0.52 -4.66 3.70
N GLU A 108 -1.67 -4.95 3.09
CA GLU A 108 -1.78 -5.73 1.87
C GLU A 108 -2.54 -4.92 0.81
N LEU A 109 -1.90 -4.75 -0.35
CA LEU A 109 -2.50 -4.16 -1.54
C LEU A 109 -2.65 -5.23 -2.64
N ASP A 110 -3.90 -5.58 -2.91
CA ASP A 110 -4.33 -6.53 -3.92
C ASP A 110 -5.01 -5.77 -5.05
N GLY A 111 -4.20 -5.26 -5.96
CA GLY A 111 -4.74 -4.44 -7.03
C GLY A 111 -3.70 -3.65 -7.81
N GLY A 112 -4.16 -2.53 -8.34
CA GLY A 112 -3.35 -1.64 -9.15
C GLY A 112 -3.47 -0.20 -8.66
N LYS A 113 -2.44 0.58 -9.01
CA LYS A 113 -2.18 1.96 -8.60
C LYS A 113 -1.26 2.10 -7.40
N CYS A 114 -1.70 2.58 -6.23
CA CYS A 114 -0.74 2.98 -5.20
C CYS A 114 -1.26 2.91 -3.76
N LEU A 115 -0.38 2.53 -2.82
CA LEU A 115 -0.56 2.68 -1.37
C LEU A 115 0.60 3.51 -0.79
N ARG A 116 0.27 4.61 -0.11
CA ARG A 116 1.22 5.48 0.62
C ARG A 116 1.08 5.29 2.13
N LEU A 117 2.16 4.87 2.80
CA LEU A 117 2.18 4.55 4.23
C LEU A 117 2.63 5.72 5.13
N GLY A 118 3.23 6.77 4.56
CA GLY A 118 3.78 7.87 5.34
C GLY A 118 4.91 7.42 6.28
N ALA A 119 4.93 7.94 7.50
CA ALA A 119 5.87 7.57 8.55
C ALA A 119 5.20 6.67 9.60
N LEU A 120 5.71 5.46 9.76
CA LEU A 120 5.23 4.46 10.72
C LEU A 120 6.26 4.27 11.83
N GLN A 121 5.81 4.36 13.08
CA GLN A 121 6.63 4.11 14.27
C GLN A 121 5.96 3.06 15.15
N LEU A 122 6.43 1.82 15.04
CA LEU A 122 5.84 0.64 15.66
C LEU A 122 6.83 -0.01 16.62
N HIS A 123 6.30 -0.54 17.73
CA HIS A 123 7.04 -1.40 18.66
C HIS A 123 6.77 -2.89 18.40
N SER A 124 6.12 -3.22 17.29
CA SER A 124 5.79 -4.57 16.83
C SER A 124 6.45 -4.86 15.47
N PRO A 125 6.41 -6.11 15.00
CA PRO A 125 6.67 -6.43 13.61
C PRO A 125 5.77 -5.63 12.66
N LEU A 126 6.28 -5.32 11.46
CA LEU A 126 5.56 -4.70 10.36
C LEU A 126 5.61 -5.65 9.15
N GLN A 127 4.46 -5.87 8.51
CA GLN A 127 4.33 -6.55 7.23
C GLN A 127 3.80 -5.59 6.17
N VAL A 128 4.43 -5.58 5.01
CA VAL A 128 3.98 -4.84 3.82
C VAL A 128 4.01 -5.77 2.63
N LYS A 129 2.85 -6.01 2.03
CA LYS A 129 2.65 -6.93 0.93
C LYS A 129 1.97 -6.25 -0.24
N LEU A 130 2.47 -6.52 -1.44
CA LEU A 130 1.88 -6.08 -2.70
C LEU A 130 1.66 -7.29 -3.61
N ASN A 131 0.41 -7.52 -4.00
CA ASN A 131 0.04 -8.47 -5.03
C ASN A 131 -0.45 -7.71 -6.29
N GLY A 132 0.21 -7.93 -7.43
CA GLY A 132 -0.20 -7.36 -8.72
C GLY A 132 0.81 -6.39 -9.34
N VAL A 133 0.32 -5.25 -9.82
CA VAL A 133 1.08 -4.27 -10.64
C VAL A 133 1.14 -2.87 -10.01
N GLY A 134 0.65 -2.72 -8.78
CA GLY A 134 0.61 -1.45 -8.07
C GLY A 134 1.97 -0.98 -7.54
N VAL A 135 1.94 0.09 -6.74
CA VAL A 135 3.10 0.69 -6.10
C VAL A 135 2.86 0.85 -4.60
N ILE A 136 3.79 0.45 -3.74
CA ILE A 136 3.75 0.82 -2.32
C ILE A 136 4.91 1.75 -1.99
N THR A 137 4.64 2.85 -1.30
CA THR A 137 5.68 3.81 -0.87
C THR A 137 5.58 4.13 0.62
N SER A 138 6.73 4.41 1.24
CA SER A 138 6.81 4.91 2.62
C SER A 138 7.82 6.05 2.75
N GLN A 139 7.64 6.89 3.75
CA GLN A 139 8.62 7.91 4.14
C GLN A 139 9.56 7.39 5.23
N GLU A 140 9.01 6.69 6.22
CA GLU A 140 9.77 6.12 7.34
C GLU A 140 9.08 4.86 7.87
N LEU A 141 9.85 3.80 8.15
CA LEU A 141 9.35 2.54 8.72
C LEU A 141 10.22 2.13 9.90
N LYS A 142 9.80 2.48 11.13
CA LYS A 142 10.42 1.98 12.36
C LYS A 142 9.59 0.83 12.94
N ALA A 143 10.20 -0.33 13.09
CA ALA A 143 9.56 -1.54 13.63
C ALA A 143 10.61 -2.47 14.25
N THR A 144 10.19 -3.47 15.03
CA THR A 144 11.13 -4.46 15.59
C THR A 144 11.67 -5.40 14.51
N SER A 145 10.80 -5.79 13.57
CA SER A 145 11.12 -6.47 12.32
C SER A 145 10.27 -5.92 11.18
N VAL A 146 10.79 -5.94 9.95
CA VAL A 146 10.06 -5.54 8.74
C VAL A 146 10.07 -6.71 7.77
N GLU A 147 8.90 -7.17 7.34
CA GLU A 147 8.72 -8.13 6.25
C GLU A 147 8.08 -7.44 5.05
N VAL A 148 8.74 -7.58 3.90
CA VAL A 148 8.34 -6.99 2.62
C VAL A 148 8.14 -8.12 1.63
N GLU A 149 6.98 -8.16 0.99
CA GLU A 149 6.67 -9.17 -0.02
C GLU A 149 6.04 -8.54 -1.24
N LEU A 150 6.63 -8.81 -2.41
CA LEU A 150 6.10 -8.39 -3.71
C LEU A 150 5.82 -9.63 -4.55
N ASN A 151 4.55 -9.85 -4.89
CA ASN A 151 4.10 -10.89 -5.80
C ASN A 151 3.56 -10.23 -7.08
N GLY A 152 4.29 -10.37 -8.19
CA GLY A 152 3.90 -9.84 -9.49
C GLY A 152 4.92 -8.87 -10.10
N ALA A 153 4.42 -7.83 -10.77
CA ALA A 153 5.22 -6.89 -11.58
C ALA A 153 5.12 -5.44 -11.08
N GLY A 154 4.63 -5.24 -9.86
CA GLY A 154 4.54 -3.94 -9.20
C GLY A 154 5.89 -3.42 -8.69
N ASN A 155 5.84 -2.32 -7.96
CA ASN A 155 7.04 -1.69 -7.37
C ASN A 155 6.83 -1.36 -5.89
N MET A 156 7.88 -1.46 -5.08
CA MET A 156 7.85 -1.04 -3.68
C MET A 156 9.04 -0.12 -3.40
N GLU A 157 8.81 1.07 -2.89
CA GLU A 157 9.86 2.03 -2.51
C GLU A 157 9.72 2.40 -1.04
N LEU A 158 10.48 1.69 -0.20
CA LEU A 158 10.35 1.79 1.24
C LEU A 158 11.56 2.54 1.82
N HIS A 159 11.29 3.75 2.29
CA HIS A 159 12.30 4.66 2.83
C HIS A 159 12.27 4.72 4.36
N GLY A 160 13.38 5.19 4.93
CA GLY A 160 13.55 5.43 6.36
C GLY A 160 13.38 4.16 7.20
N ILE A 161 13.79 2.99 6.69
CA ILE A 161 13.70 1.74 7.43
C ILE A 161 14.61 1.82 8.66
N HIS A 162 14.11 1.47 9.84
CA HIS A 162 14.89 1.28 11.05
C HIS A 162 14.40 0.03 11.79
N THR A 163 15.15 -1.06 11.68
CA THR A 163 14.72 -2.36 12.20
C THR A 163 15.90 -3.21 12.67
N THR A 164 15.62 -4.21 13.50
CA THR A 164 16.61 -5.25 13.82
C THR A 164 16.70 -6.26 12.69
N ARG A 165 15.55 -6.76 12.21
CA ARG A 165 15.47 -7.78 11.15
C ARG A 165 14.67 -7.26 9.98
N LEU A 166 15.25 -7.31 8.79
CA LEU A 166 14.57 -7.06 7.52
C LEU A 166 14.50 -8.36 6.72
N LYS A 167 13.32 -8.67 6.21
CA LYS A 167 13.11 -9.79 5.29
C LYS A 167 12.38 -9.26 4.07
N ALA A 168 12.95 -9.46 2.89
CA ALA A 168 12.34 -9.05 1.64
C ALA A 168 12.26 -10.23 0.67
N ARG A 169 11.09 -10.40 0.07
CA ARG A 169 10.82 -11.43 -0.93
C ARG A 169 10.21 -10.82 -2.17
N LEU A 170 10.69 -11.26 -3.31
CA LEU A 170 10.17 -10.89 -4.61
C LEU A 170 9.86 -12.14 -5.42
N ASN A 171 8.59 -12.34 -5.73
CA ASN A 171 8.09 -13.40 -6.58
C ASN A 171 7.51 -12.76 -7.84
N GLY A 172 8.32 -12.67 -8.90
CA GLY A 172 7.92 -12.08 -10.19
C GLY A 172 8.92 -11.06 -10.73
N ALA A 173 8.45 -10.25 -11.68
CA ALA A 173 9.28 -9.33 -12.48
C ALA A 173 9.33 -7.89 -11.95
N GLY A 174 8.82 -7.64 -10.74
CA GLY A 174 8.76 -6.31 -10.13
C GLY A 174 10.09 -5.80 -9.57
N HIS A 175 10.02 -4.66 -8.88
CA HIS A 175 11.19 -4.02 -8.23
C HIS A 175 10.89 -3.62 -6.78
N ILE A 176 11.80 -3.93 -5.86
CA ILE A 176 11.75 -3.46 -4.46
C ILE A 176 12.98 -2.60 -4.17
N LYS A 177 12.79 -1.34 -3.76
CA LYS A 177 13.84 -0.46 -3.24
C LYS A 177 13.73 -0.35 -1.72
N LEU A 178 14.81 -0.63 -1.00
CA LEU A 178 14.88 -0.60 0.46
C LEU A 178 15.97 0.37 0.93
N VAL A 179 15.57 1.45 1.60
CA VAL A 179 16.46 2.52 2.06
C VAL A 179 16.37 2.68 3.58
N GLY A 180 17.51 2.64 4.28
CA GLY A 180 17.53 2.83 5.74
C GLY A 180 18.62 2.05 6.47
N LYS A 181 18.29 1.49 7.64
CA LYS A 181 19.14 0.71 8.53
C LYS A 181 18.46 -0.60 8.97
N ALA A 182 19.14 -1.71 8.78
CA ALA A 182 18.73 -3.02 9.29
C ALA A 182 19.95 -3.81 9.78
N ARG A 183 19.90 -4.32 11.03
CA ARG A 183 21.03 -5.08 11.59
C ARG A 183 21.24 -6.42 10.87
N GLU A 184 20.14 -7.07 10.52
CA GLU A 184 20.08 -8.33 9.77
C GLU A 184 19.16 -8.17 8.56
N LYS A 185 19.58 -8.70 7.39
CA LYS A 185 18.77 -8.73 6.18
C LYS A 185 18.73 -10.12 5.56
N HIS A 186 17.54 -10.57 5.16
CA HIS A 186 17.31 -11.78 4.38
C HIS A 186 16.54 -11.42 3.12
N ILE A 187 17.13 -11.67 1.95
CA ILE A 187 16.59 -11.27 0.65
C ILE A 187 16.40 -12.53 -0.20
N SER A 188 15.21 -12.72 -0.79
CA SER A 188 14.92 -13.79 -1.76
C SER A 188 14.29 -13.18 -3.01
N ILE A 189 14.67 -13.71 -4.17
CA ILE A 189 14.12 -13.33 -5.48
C ILE A 189 13.87 -14.64 -6.24
N ASP A 190 12.61 -14.91 -6.58
CA ASP A 190 12.18 -16.20 -7.12
C ASP A 190 11.82 -16.11 -8.63
N ASP A 191 12.21 -15.03 -9.33
CA ASP A 191 12.06 -14.82 -10.78
C ASP A 191 13.04 -13.71 -11.29
N SER A 192 12.66 -12.97 -12.33
CA SER A 192 13.47 -12.01 -13.09
C SER A 192 13.44 -10.56 -12.58
N GLY A 193 12.77 -10.31 -11.45
CA GLY A 193 12.72 -9.00 -10.81
C GLY A 193 14.01 -8.61 -10.08
N SER A 194 13.97 -7.50 -9.33
CA SER A 194 15.14 -7.01 -8.57
C SER A 194 14.79 -6.39 -7.21
N ILE A 195 15.72 -6.54 -6.26
CA ILE A 195 15.65 -5.90 -4.95
C ILE A 195 16.91 -5.04 -4.76
N ASP A 196 16.74 -3.71 -4.79
CA ASP A 196 17.79 -2.74 -4.50
C ASP A 196 17.93 -2.52 -2.99
N THR A 197 19.10 -2.88 -2.46
CA THR A 197 19.49 -2.64 -1.06
C THR A 197 20.78 -1.81 -0.93
N SER A 198 21.17 -1.10 -1.99
CA SER A 198 22.41 -0.31 -2.04
C SER A 198 22.44 0.81 -0.98
N GLU A 199 21.28 1.37 -0.65
CA GLU A 199 21.11 2.40 0.37
C GLU A 199 20.67 1.84 1.74
N LEU A 200 20.73 0.52 1.93
CA LEU A 200 20.42 -0.14 3.20
C LEU A 200 21.70 -0.40 3.99
N LYS A 201 21.87 0.32 5.09
CA LYS A 201 23.02 0.24 6.00
C LYS A 201 22.77 -0.75 7.14
N LYS A 202 23.85 -1.17 7.78
CA LYS A 202 23.81 -1.93 9.03
C LYS A 202 23.61 -1.01 10.24
#